data_AF-A0A7Y3BE33-F1
#
_entry.id   AF-A0A7Y3BE33-F1
#
_cell.length_a   1.000
_cell.length_b   1.000
_cell.length_c   1.000
_cell.angle_alpha   90.00
_cell.angle_beta   90.00
_cell.angle_gamma   90.00
#
_symmetry.space_group_name_H-M   'P 1'
#
loop_
_entity.id
_entity.type
_entity.pdbx_description
1 polymer ?
#
loop_
_entity_poly.entity_id
_entity_poly.type
_entity_poly.pdbx_seq_one_letter_code
_entity_poly.pdbx_strand_id
1 'polypeptide(L)'
;MITHTITAMTDEGLLTLTHWLSPVFPVGGYAYSQGLETAIATQDVFDAPSLSDWLETVLIDGSGQADAVFLTAAMAPDADFHSLNAWAEALSPSAERWQETFEQGAA
;
A
#
# COMPACT_ATOMS: atom_id res chain seq x y z
N MET A 1 25.96 -6.73 -12.76
CA MET A 1 24.96 -6.10 -13.64
C MET A 1 23.75 -7.01 -13.67
N ILE A 2 22.63 -6.59 -13.09
CA ILE A 2 21.37 -7.33 -13.17
C ILE A 2 20.70 -6.88 -14.47
N THR A 3 20.64 -7.78 -15.45
CA THR A 3 19.88 -7.54 -16.67
C THR A 3 18.40 -7.70 -16.34
N HIS A 4 17.65 -6.60 -16.24
CA HIS A 4 16.19 -6.65 -16.17
C HIS A 4 15.64 -6.93 -17.57
N THR A 5 15.18 -8.16 -17.80
CA THR A 5 14.37 -8.49 -18.97
C THR A 5 12.97 -7.92 -18.76
N ILE A 6 12.59 -6.89 -19.53
CA ILE A 6 11.21 -6.39 -19.55
C ILE A 6 10.35 -7.46 -20.20
N THR A 7 9.53 -8.14 -19.40
CA THR A 7 8.53 -9.09 -19.91
C THR A 7 7.38 -8.28 -20.50
N ALA A 8 7.06 -8.52 -21.78
CA ALA A 8 5.90 -7.88 -22.40
C ALA A 8 4.61 -8.31 -21.67
N MET A 9 3.77 -7.36 -21.30
CA MET A 9 2.48 -7.62 -20.65
C MET A 9 1.58 -8.40 -21.61
N THR A 10 1.10 -9.56 -21.18
CA THR A 10 0.11 -10.36 -21.93
C THR A 10 -1.31 -9.89 -21.61
N ASP A 11 -2.27 -10.17 -22.49
CA ASP A 11 -3.69 -9.87 -22.24
C ASP A 11 -4.20 -10.53 -20.95
N GLU A 12 -3.76 -11.76 -20.67
CA GLU A 12 -4.06 -12.49 -19.43
C GLU A 12 -3.46 -11.79 -18.19
N GLY A 13 -2.22 -11.32 -18.29
CA GLY A 13 -1.57 -10.55 -17.22
C GLY A 13 -2.29 -9.23 -16.95
N LEU A 14 -2.72 -8.53 -18.00
CA LEU A 14 -3.49 -7.29 -17.87
C LEU A 14 -4.87 -7.53 -17.24
N LEU A 15 -5.57 -8.60 -17.62
CA LEU A 15 -6.85 -8.97 -17.02
C LEU A 15 -6.69 -9.30 -15.53
N THR A 16 -5.65 -10.05 -15.18
CA THR A 16 -5.33 -10.38 -13.78
C THR A 16 -5.08 -9.11 -12.97
N LEU A 17 -4.24 -8.19 -13.48
CA LEU A 17 -3.95 -6.93 -12.83
C LEU A 17 -5.19 -6.05 -12.67
N THR A 18 -6.05 -5.99 -13.69
CA THR A 18 -7.32 -5.24 -13.65
C THR A 18 -8.25 -5.77 -12.56
N HIS A 19 -8.31 -7.10 -12.39
CA HIS A 19 -9.09 -7.68 -11.30
C HIS A 19 -8.52 -7.33 -9.92
N TRP A 20 -7.19 -7.44 -9.73
CA TRP A 20 -6.55 -7.11 -8.46
C TRP A 20 -6.72 -5.64 -8.07
N LEU A 21 -6.65 -4.72 -9.03
CA LEU A 21 -6.79 -3.28 -8.80
C LEU A 21 -8.24 -2.78 -8.76
N SER A 22 -9.22 -3.69 -8.88
CA SER A 22 -10.62 -3.34 -8.77
C SER A 22 -10.93 -2.87 -7.34
N PRO A 23 -11.66 -1.75 -7.16
CA PRO A 23 -12.13 -1.33 -5.83
C PRO A 23 -13.14 -2.31 -5.20
N VAL A 24 -13.60 -3.31 -5.96
CA VAL A 24 -14.48 -4.39 -5.49
C VAL A 24 -13.69 -5.68 -5.20
N PHE A 25 -12.35 -5.66 -5.30
CA PHE A 25 -11.53 -6.82 -4.97
C PHE A 25 -11.76 -7.20 -3.49
N PRO A 26 -12.04 -8.49 -3.18
CA PRO A 26 -12.71 -8.88 -1.94
C PRO A 26 -11.76 -9.01 -0.74
N VAL A 27 -10.85 -8.06 -0.54
CA VAL A 27 -9.93 -8.02 0.61
C VAL A 27 -10.48 -7.24 1.80
N GLY A 28 -11.74 -6.81 1.74
CA GLY A 28 -12.29 -5.81 2.65
C GLY A 28 -11.92 -4.40 2.18
N GLY A 29 -12.92 -3.52 2.04
CA GLY A 29 -12.67 -2.13 1.68
C GLY A 29 -11.82 -1.43 2.74
N TYR A 30 -11.24 -0.27 2.40
CA TYR A 30 -10.52 0.56 3.37
C TYR A 30 -11.49 1.00 4.48
N ALA A 31 -11.29 0.48 5.69
CA ALA A 31 -12.12 0.77 6.85
C ALA A 31 -11.71 2.09 7.51
N TYR A 32 -10.45 2.50 7.33
CA TYR A 32 -9.90 3.71 7.91
C TYR A 32 -9.39 4.69 6.85
N SER A 33 -9.47 5.99 7.17
CA SER A 33 -9.05 7.08 6.30
C SER A 33 -7.53 7.32 6.26
N GLN A 34 -6.74 6.45 6.93
CA GLN A 34 -5.29 6.61 7.13
C GLN A 34 -4.89 8.01 7.64
N GLY A 35 -5.71 8.58 8.53
CA GLY A 35 -5.44 9.90 9.14
C GLY A 35 -5.92 11.10 8.32
N LEU A 36 -6.48 10.91 7.11
CA LEU A 36 -7.02 12.00 6.30
C LEU A 36 -8.14 12.75 7.02
N GLU A 37 -9.03 12.03 7.72
CA GLU A 37 -10.11 12.68 8.51
C GLU A 37 -9.54 13.57 9.62
N THR A 38 -8.44 13.15 10.24
CA THR A 38 -7.75 13.96 11.25
C THR A 38 -7.12 15.19 10.60
N ALA A 39 -6.42 15.04 9.47
CA ALA A 39 -5.82 16.15 8.73
C ALA A 39 -6.85 17.19 8.27
N ILE A 40 -8.06 16.75 7.91
CA ILE A 40 -9.18 17.65 7.61
C ILE A 40 -9.67 18.36 8.88
N ALA A 41 -9.85 17.62 9.97
CA ALA A 41 -10.33 18.18 11.24
C ALA A 41 -9.36 19.20 11.86
N THR A 42 -8.05 19.03 11.66
CA THR A 42 -7.00 19.96 12.11
C THR A 42 -6.73 21.10 11.14
N GLN A 43 -7.41 21.14 9.99
CA GLN A 43 -7.18 22.09 8.90
C GLN A 43 -5.78 22.01 8.26
N ASP A 44 -5.12 20.85 8.32
CA ASP A 44 -3.93 20.59 7.51
C ASP A 44 -4.32 20.32 6.03
N VAL A 45 -5.52 19.76 5.81
CA VAL A 45 -6.15 19.58 4.50
C VAL A 45 -7.47 20.33 4.46
N PHE A 46 -7.58 21.35 3.61
CA PHE A 46 -8.76 22.23 3.54
C PHE A 46 -9.17 22.61 2.10
N ASP A 47 -8.39 22.23 1.11
CA ASP A 47 -8.64 22.48 -0.30
C ASP A 47 -7.94 21.44 -1.19
N ALA A 48 -8.09 21.56 -2.51
CA ALA A 48 -7.48 20.61 -3.45
C ALA A 48 -5.94 20.63 -3.44
N PRO A 49 -5.26 21.78 -3.39
CA PRO A 49 -3.81 21.84 -3.23
C PRO A 49 -3.30 21.13 -1.96
N SER A 50 -3.87 21.45 -0.79
CA SER A 50 -3.45 20.81 0.47
C SER A 50 -3.71 19.30 0.49
N LEU A 51 -4.79 18.83 -0.15
CA LEU A 51 -5.02 17.41 -0.37
C LEU A 51 -3.95 16.78 -1.28
N SER A 52 -3.54 17.47 -2.34
CA SER A 52 -2.48 16.98 -3.24
C SER A 52 -1.16 16.83 -2.49
N ASP A 53 -0.78 17.82 -1.69
CA ASP A 53 0.45 17.79 -0.89
C ASP A 53 0.41 16.66 0.16
N TRP A 54 -0.76 16.45 0.78
CA TRP A 54 -0.97 15.34 1.71
C TRP A 54 -0.84 13.97 1.01
N LEU A 55 -1.44 13.81 -0.17
CA LEU A 55 -1.34 12.58 -0.97
C LEU A 55 0.10 12.31 -1.42
N GLU A 56 0.83 13.33 -1.85
CA GLU A 56 2.25 13.19 -2.20
C GLU A 56 3.07 12.71 -1.01
N THR A 57 2.85 13.30 0.18
CA THR A 57 3.50 12.86 1.41
C THR A 57 3.19 11.39 1.71
N VAL A 58 1.93 10.97 1.61
CA VAL A 58 1.53 9.57 1.82
C VAL A 58 2.20 8.61 0.83
N LEU A 59 2.28 9.00 -0.45
CA LEU A 59 2.81 8.14 -1.51
C LEU A 59 4.34 8.06 -1.51
N ILE A 60 5.02 9.18 -1.24
CA ILE A 60 6.46 9.32 -1.43
C ILE A 60 7.24 9.14 -0.13
N ASP A 61 6.73 9.64 0.99
CA ASP A 61 7.41 9.64 2.29
C ASP A 61 6.67 8.82 3.36
N GLY A 62 5.47 8.31 3.05
CA GLY A 62 4.56 7.66 3.98
C GLY A 62 4.31 6.18 3.69
N SER A 63 3.07 5.75 3.93
CA SER A 63 2.65 4.35 3.79
C SER A 63 2.82 3.81 2.37
N GLY A 64 2.63 4.64 1.33
CA GLY A 64 2.84 4.22 -0.06
C GLY A 64 4.29 3.83 -0.35
N GLN A 65 5.26 4.54 0.24
CA GLN A 65 6.67 4.18 0.11
C GLN A 65 6.97 2.87 0.85
N ALA A 66 6.47 2.72 2.08
CA ALA A 66 6.66 1.50 2.85
C ALA A 66 6.09 0.27 2.12
N ASP A 67 4.87 0.38 1.60
CA ASP A 67 4.21 -0.69 0.85
C ASP A 67 5.01 -1.07 -0.41
N ALA A 68 5.53 -0.09 -1.14
CA ALA A 68 6.38 -0.33 -2.32
C ALA A 68 7.69 -1.05 -1.97
N VAL A 69 8.32 -0.69 -0.85
CA VAL A 69 9.53 -1.36 -0.35
C VAL A 69 9.23 -2.81 0.02
N PHE A 70 8.16 -3.06 0.79
CA PHE A 70 7.77 -4.42 1.17
C PHE A 70 7.39 -5.28 -0.03
N LEU A 71 6.62 -4.74 -0.97
CA LEU A 71 6.26 -5.44 -2.21
C LEU A 71 7.51 -5.81 -3.02
N THR A 72 8.44 -4.86 -3.19
CA THR A 72 9.68 -5.11 -3.93
C THR A 72 10.53 -6.18 -3.26
N ALA A 73 10.65 -6.14 -1.92
CA ALA A 73 11.38 -7.15 -1.17
C ALA A 73 10.70 -8.54 -1.24
N ALA A 74 9.37 -8.57 -1.20
CA ALA A 74 8.58 -9.79 -1.33
C ALA A 74 8.68 -10.44 -2.74
N MET A 75 9.00 -9.66 -3.77
CA MET A 75 9.22 -10.17 -5.13
C MET A 75 10.62 -10.79 -5.35
N ALA A 76 11.52 -10.71 -4.36
CA ALA A 76 12.83 -11.33 -4.47
C ALA A 76 12.72 -12.89 -4.48
N PRO A 77 13.56 -13.60 -5.25
CA PRO A 77 13.51 -15.07 -5.34
C PRO A 77 13.67 -15.81 -4.00
N ASP A 78 14.39 -15.19 -3.06
CA ASP A 78 14.73 -15.69 -1.73
C ASP A 78 14.08 -14.85 -0.61
N ALA A 79 12.96 -14.19 -0.90
CA ALA A 79 12.24 -13.36 0.06
C ALA A 79 11.89 -14.13 1.33
N ASP A 80 12.35 -13.62 2.48
CA ASP A 80 11.95 -14.11 3.79
C ASP A 80 10.64 -13.45 4.22
N PHE A 81 9.52 -14.05 3.85
CA PHE A 81 8.19 -13.52 4.17
C PHE A 81 7.93 -13.43 5.68
N HIS A 82 8.56 -14.27 6.50
CA HIS A 82 8.37 -14.22 7.94
C HIS A 82 9.01 -12.96 8.53
N SER A 83 10.25 -12.67 8.13
CA SER A 83 10.96 -11.45 8.52
C SER A 83 10.27 -10.19 7.96
N LEU A 84 9.85 -10.22 6.69
CA LEU A 84 9.12 -9.10 6.08
C LEU A 84 7.81 -8.80 6.80
N ASN A 85 7.04 -9.83 7.13
CA ASN A 85 5.81 -9.67 7.88
C ASN A 85 6.08 -9.08 9.27
N ALA A 86 7.09 -9.58 10.00
CA ALA A 86 7.46 -9.04 11.31
C ALA A 86 7.84 -7.54 11.24
N TRP A 87 8.51 -7.11 10.16
CA TRP A 87 8.78 -5.69 9.92
C TRP A 87 7.52 -4.88 9.59
N ALA A 88 6.63 -5.40 8.75
CA ALA A 88 5.38 -4.73 8.40
C ALA A 88 4.49 -4.52 9.65
N GLU A 89 4.42 -5.52 10.52
CA GLU A 89 3.75 -5.42 11.81
C GLU A 89 4.38 -4.34 12.70
N ALA A 90 5.70 -4.38 12.85
CA ALA A 90 6.43 -3.45 13.73
C ALA A 90 6.39 -2.00 13.26
N LEU A 91 6.25 -1.77 11.94
CA LEU A 91 6.19 -0.43 11.33
C LEU A 91 4.76 0.11 11.20
N SER A 92 3.75 -0.62 11.68
CA SER A 92 2.38 -0.13 11.69
C SER A 92 2.24 1.08 12.63
N PRO A 93 1.87 2.28 12.13
CA PRO A 93 1.94 3.52 12.89
C PRO A 93 0.83 3.67 13.95
N SER A 94 -0.23 2.85 13.88
CA SER A 94 -1.34 2.85 14.84
C SER A 94 -1.97 1.47 14.96
N ALA A 95 -2.77 1.27 16.01
CA ALA A 95 -3.51 0.03 16.22
C ALA A 95 -4.56 -0.20 15.13
N GLU A 96 -5.23 0.85 14.65
CA GLU A 96 -6.20 0.79 13.55
C GLU A 96 -5.54 0.37 12.25
N ARG A 97 -4.35 0.93 11.95
CA ARG A 97 -3.60 0.57 10.74
C ARG A 97 -3.12 -0.87 10.79
N TRP A 98 -2.60 -1.29 11.94
CA TRP A 98 -2.23 -2.69 12.17
C TRP A 98 -3.43 -3.61 11.94
N GLN A 99 -4.58 -3.32 12.57
CA GLN A 99 -5.79 -4.14 12.46
C GLN A 99 -6.27 -4.26 11.00
N GLU A 100 -6.34 -3.14 10.28
CA GLU A 100 -6.73 -3.12 8.86
C GLU A 100 -5.80 -3.97 8.01
N THR A 101 -4.48 -3.84 8.18
CA THR A 101 -3.49 -4.65 7.44
C THR A 101 -3.68 -6.15 7.68
N PHE A 102 -3.95 -6.57 8.92
CA PHE A 102 -4.20 -7.98 9.23
C PHE A 102 -5.51 -8.51 8.67
N GLU A 103 -6.59 -7.73 8.77
CA GLU A 103 -7.89 -8.11 8.23
C GLU A 103 -7.83 -8.28 6.72
N GLN A 104 -7.16 -7.35 6.02
CA GLN A 104 -6.97 -7.43 4.58
C GLN A 104 -6.07 -8.60 4.17
N GLY A 105 -5.04 -8.92 4.96
CA GLY A 105 -4.17 -10.07 4.70
C GLY A 105 -4.82 -11.44 4.92
N ALA A 106 -5.88 -11.50 5.73
CA ALA A 106 -6.60 -12.74 6.06
C ALA A 106 -7.78 -13.05 5.11
N ALA A 107 -8.21 -12.08 4.31
CA ALA A 107 -9.35 -12.17 3.38
C ALA A 107 -9.00 -12.91 2.08
#